data_AF-A0A8J7J4H7-F1
#
_entry.id   AF-A0A8J7J4H7-F1
#
_cell.length_a   1.000
_cell.length_b   1.000
_cell.length_c   1.000
_cell.angle_alpha   90.00
_cell.angle_beta   90.00
_cell.angle_gamma   90.00
#
_symmetry.space_group_name_H-M   'P 1'
#
loop_
_entity.id
_entity.type
_entity.pdbx_description
1 polymer ?
#
loop_
_entity_poly.entity_id
_entity_poly.type
_entity_poly.pdbx_seq_one_letter_code
_entity_poly.pdbx_strand_id
1 'polypeptide(L)'
;MKKKAVVIAVFALALAAPLAAFAAEDSGKDLCLLNSDNCPNRQMDILQIIAKLKSEIGKGTRIYTPDELNILNGKLASYEYDLDQLQKN
;
A
#
# COMPACT_ATOMS: atom_id res chain seq x y z
N MET A 1 -3.59 0.14 -69.94
CA MET A 1 -2.88 -0.87 -69.13
C MET A 1 -1.80 -0.17 -68.31
N LYS A 2 -1.32 -0.61 -67.13
CA LYS A 2 -1.73 -1.61 -66.12
C LYS A 2 -0.88 -1.25 -64.86
N LYS A 3 -1.36 -0.96 -63.65
CA LYS A 3 -2.71 -0.72 -63.10
C LYS A 3 -2.88 0.82 -62.88
N LYS A 4 -2.98 1.26 -61.62
CA LYS A 4 -2.57 2.56 -61.03
C LYS A 4 -1.64 2.22 -59.84
N ALA A 5 -0.81 3.16 -59.39
CA ALA A 5 0.17 2.89 -58.31
C ALA A 5 -0.52 2.47 -57.00
N VAL A 6 0.04 1.44 -56.35
CA VAL A 6 -0.35 1.00 -55.01
C VAL A 6 0.39 1.87 -54.01
N VAL A 7 -0.35 2.56 -53.13
CA VAL A 7 0.21 3.20 -51.93
C VAL A 7 -0.50 2.60 -50.73
N ILE A 8 0.18 1.66 -50.07
CA ILE A 8 -0.26 1.09 -48.80
C ILE A 8 0.21 2.03 -47.69
N ALA A 9 -0.72 2.75 -47.07
CA ALA A 9 -0.47 3.56 -45.88
C ALA A 9 -0.99 2.81 -44.64
N VAL A 10 -0.16 1.92 -44.09
CA VAL A 10 -0.41 1.37 -42.75
C VAL A 10 -0.04 2.45 -41.74
N PHE A 11 -1.04 3.00 -41.05
CA PHE A 11 -0.82 3.88 -39.90
C PHE A 11 -1.38 3.21 -38.64
N ALA A 12 -0.60 2.26 -38.12
CA ALA A 12 -0.88 1.62 -36.83
C ALA A 12 -0.54 2.58 -35.70
N LEU A 13 -1.48 3.47 -35.34
CA LEU A 13 -1.32 4.39 -34.23
C LEU A 13 -1.55 3.66 -32.89
N ALA A 14 -0.54 2.90 -32.46
CA ALA A 14 -0.53 2.28 -31.15
C ALA A 14 -0.44 3.37 -30.07
N LEU A 15 -1.57 3.64 -29.41
CA LEU A 15 -1.61 4.50 -28.23
C LEU A 15 -0.93 3.79 -27.06
N ALA A 16 0.39 3.96 -26.96
CA ALA A 16 1.16 3.60 -25.78
C ALA A 16 0.78 4.56 -24.64
N ALA A 17 -0.28 4.22 -23.91
CA ALA A 17 -0.63 4.90 -22.68
C ALA A 17 0.50 4.66 -21.65
N PRO A 18 1.12 5.71 -21.09
CA PRO A 18 2.06 5.52 -20.00
C PRO A 18 1.28 5.02 -18.79
N LEU A 19 1.45 3.74 -18.46
CA LEU A 19 1.10 3.24 -17.14
C LEU A 19 2.02 3.96 -16.15
N ALA A 20 1.49 5.00 -15.51
CA ALA A 20 2.14 5.67 -14.40
C ALA A 20 2.23 4.68 -13.23
N ALA A 21 3.31 3.90 -13.22
CA ALA A 21 3.72 3.12 -12.07
C ALA A 21 4.02 4.11 -10.95
N PHE A 22 3.08 4.27 -10.02
CA PHE A 22 3.32 4.96 -8.77
C PHE A 22 4.42 4.20 -8.03
N ALA A 23 5.66 4.68 -8.19
CA ALA A 23 6.75 4.26 -7.34
C ALA A 23 6.36 4.63 -5.91
N ALA A 24 6.17 3.64 -5.05
CA ALA A 24 5.94 3.88 -3.64
C ALA A 24 7.20 4.56 -3.08
N GLU A 25 7.09 5.86 -2.76
CA GLU A 25 8.17 6.58 -2.10
C GLU A 25 8.48 5.87 -0.77
N ASP A 26 9.74 5.47 -0.59
CA ASP A 26 10.23 4.92 0.67
C ASP A 26 10.32 6.04 1.72
N SER A 27 9.16 6.39 2.25
CA SER A 27 8.97 7.37 3.31
C SER A 27 9.40 6.86 4.69
N GLY A 28 9.96 5.65 4.79
CA GLY A 28 10.29 4.98 6.06
C GLY A 28 9.08 4.61 6.94
N LYS A 29 7.87 4.94 6.48
CA LYS A 29 6.57 4.63 7.10
C LYS A 29 6.09 3.27 6.66
N ASP A 30 5.58 2.46 7.59
CA ASP A 30 4.69 1.38 7.22
C ASP A 30 3.29 1.93 6.87
N LEU A 31 3.13 2.38 5.62
CA LEU A 31 1.85 2.85 5.09
C LEU A 31 0.73 1.80 5.23
N CYS A 32 1.09 0.51 5.19
CA CYS A 32 0.21 -0.63 5.41
C CYS A 32 -0.59 -0.59 6.73
N LEU A 33 0.06 -0.08 7.78
CA LEU A 33 -0.53 0.05 9.10
C LEU A 33 -1.37 1.33 9.21
N LEU A 34 -1.10 2.36 8.42
CA LEU A 34 -1.93 3.57 8.34
C LEU A 34 -3.20 3.34 7.52
N ASN A 35 -3.05 2.97 6.25
CA ASN A 35 -4.14 2.65 5.33
C ASN A 35 -4.00 1.21 4.81
N SER A 36 -5.11 0.45 4.82
CA SER A 36 -5.14 -0.94 4.35
C SER A 36 -5.15 -1.08 2.83
N ASP A 37 -5.42 0.01 2.09
CA ASP A 37 -5.47 0.00 0.62
C ASP A 37 -4.11 -0.37 0.00
N ASN A 38 -4.14 -1.18 -1.06
CA ASN A 38 -2.95 -1.66 -1.78
C ASN A 38 -1.89 -2.31 -0.88
N CYS A 39 -2.31 -3.17 0.04
CA CYS A 39 -1.43 -3.92 0.92
C CYS A 39 -1.24 -5.39 0.49
N PRO A 40 -0.36 -5.69 -0.51
CA PRO A 40 -0.23 -7.03 -1.05
C PRO A 40 0.31 -8.03 -0.01
N ASN A 41 -0.36 -9.18 0.09
CA ASN A 41 0.15 -10.42 0.70
C ASN A 41 0.61 -10.35 2.17
N ARG A 42 0.08 -9.45 3.00
CA ARG A 42 0.31 -9.54 4.47
C ARG A 42 -0.54 -10.64 5.10
N GLN A 43 0.03 -11.84 5.16
CA GLN A 43 -0.34 -12.84 6.17
C GLN A 43 0.52 -12.60 7.42
N MET A 44 0.08 -11.67 8.28
CA MET A 44 0.65 -11.47 9.61
C MET A 44 -0.38 -11.91 10.65
N ASP A 45 0.07 -12.62 11.69
CA ASP A 45 -0.81 -12.93 12.83
C ASP A 45 -1.01 -11.70 13.74
N ILE A 46 -1.96 -11.82 14.68
CA ILE A 46 -2.34 -10.73 15.58
C ILE A 46 -1.18 -10.25 16.49
N LEU A 47 -0.30 -11.16 16.92
CA LEU A 47 0.86 -10.82 17.76
C LEU A 47 1.92 -10.09 16.94
N GLN A 48 2.14 -10.51 15.69
CA GLN A 48 3.02 -9.83 14.74
C GLN A 48 2.51 -8.42 14.42
N ILE A 49 1.20 -8.24 14.23
CA ILE A 49 0.59 -6.93 14.00
C ILE A 49 0.80 -6.01 15.22
N ILE A 50 0.50 -6.48 16.43
CA ILE A 50 0.72 -5.74 17.68
C ILE A 50 2.19 -5.34 17.85
N ALA A 51 3.12 -6.27 17.64
CA ALA A 51 4.56 -6.01 17.74
C ALA A 51 5.02 -4.96 16.72
N LYS A 52 4.51 -5.03 15.48
CA LYS A 52 4.85 -4.07 14.42
C LYS A 52 4.28 -2.68 14.71
N LEU A 53 3.03 -2.58 15.16
CA LEU A 53 2.42 -1.32 15.59
C LEU A 53 3.23 -0.66 16.72
N LYS A 54 3.62 -1.42 17.75
CA LYS A 54 4.48 -0.91 18.83
C LYS A 54 5.84 -0.41 18.32
N SER A 55 6.46 -1.12 17.38
CA SER A 55 7.72 -0.70 16.74
C SER A 55 7.57 0.60 15.95
N GLU A 56 6.52 0.73 15.13
CA GLU A 56 6.26 1.93 14.33
C GLU A 56 5.88 3.15 15.18
N ILE A 57 5.03 2.97 16.20
CA ILE A 57 4.72 4.02 17.20
C ILE A 57 5.99 4.47 17.92
N GLY A 58 6.91 3.54 18.24
CA GLY A 58 8.22 3.82 18.82
C GLY A 58 9.16 4.66 17.93
N LYS A 59 8.90 4.78 16.62
CA LYS A 59 9.61 5.75 15.77
C LYS A 59 9.17 7.20 16.02
N GLY A 60 7.96 7.40 16.54
CA GLY A 60 7.42 8.69 16.96
C GLY A 60 7.37 9.74 15.85
N THR A 61 7.40 11.02 16.25
CA THR A 61 7.28 12.18 15.36
C THR A 61 8.46 12.40 14.42
N ARG A 62 9.51 11.56 14.50
CA ARG A 62 10.62 11.51 13.53
C ARG A 62 10.15 11.02 12.16
N ILE A 63 9.15 10.13 12.13
CA ILE A 63 8.69 9.44 10.91
C ILE A 63 7.21 9.71 10.64
N TYR A 64 6.39 9.82 11.68
CA TYR A 64 4.94 9.95 11.59
C TYR A 64 4.44 11.32 12.05
N THR A 65 3.34 11.82 11.50
CA THR A 65 2.64 12.98 12.06
C THR A 65 1.93 12.59 13.37
N PRO A 66 1.53 13.57 14.22
CA PRO A 66 0.72 13.27 15.42
C PRO A 66 -0.60 12.54 15.09
N ASP A 67 -1.22 12.87 13.96
CA ASP A 67 -2.47 12.22 13.52
C ASP A 67 -2.22 10.78 13.05
N GLU A 68 -1.13 10.54 12.32
CA GLU A 68 -0.70 9.18 11.94
C GLU A 68 -0.38 8.33 13.18
N LEU A 69 0.29 8.90 14.19
CA LEU A 69 0.53 8.22 15.47
C LEU A 69 -0.78 7.91 16.20
N ASN A 70 -1.77 8.80 16.18
CA ASN A 70 -3.10 8.53 16.73
C ASN A 70 -3.79 7.37 16.00
N ILE A 71 -3.70 7.29 14.67
CA ILE A 71 -4.21 6.17 13.87
C ILE A 71 -3.53 4.85 14.26
N LEU A 72 -2.20 4.84 14.39
CA LEU A 72 -1.46 3.65 14.80
C LEU A 72 -1.81 3.20 16.23
N ASN A 73 -1.94 4.13 17.18
CA ASN A 73 -2.36 3.83 18.55
C ASN A 73 -3.79 3.29 18.62
N GLY A 74 -4.73 3.87 17.85
CA GLY A 74 -6.12 3.38 17.78
C GLY A 74 -6.19 1.95 17.23
N LYS A 75 -5.40 1.63 16.21
CA LYS A 75 -5.28 0.26 15.68
C LYS A 75 -4.65 -0.69 16.70
N LEU A 76 -3.61 -0.26 17.41
CA LEU A 76 -2.97 -1.06 18.46
C LEU A 76 -3.99 -1.47 19.54
N ALA A 77 -4.77 -0.52 20.04
CA ALA A 77 -5.82 -0.79 21.03
C ALA A 77 -6.88 -1.79 20.52
N SER A 78 -7.27 -1.70 19.23
CA SER A 78 -8.20 -2.66 18.61
C SER A 78 -7.62 -4.08 18.60
N TYR A 79 -6.38 -4.26 18.13
CA TYR A 79 -5.77 -5.59 18.06
C TYR A 79 -5.45 -6.16 19.45
N GLU A 80 -5.10 -5.33 20.44
CA GLU A 80 -4.93 -5.80 21.82
C GLU A 80 -6.26 -6.24 22.46
N TYR A 81 -7.36 -5.54 22.16
CA TYR A 81 -8.71 -5.98 22.54
C TYR A 81 -9.08 -7.31 21.87
N ASP A 82 -8.90 -7.44 20.56
CA ASP A 82 -9.22 -8.67 19.82
C ASP A 82 -8.40 -9.87 20.34
N LEU A 83 -7.14 -9.66 20.70
CA LEU A 83 -6.28 -10.68 21.33
C LEU A 83 -6.83 -11.12 22.70
N ASP A 84 -7.22 -10.17 23.55
CA ASP A 84 -7.82 -10.45 24.86
C ASP A 84 -9.14 -11.25 24.73
N GLN A 85 -9.96 -10.96 23.72
CA GLN A 85 -11.16 -11.76 23.43
C GLN A 85 -10.81 -13.19 22.97
N LEU A 86 -9.81 -13.36 22.11
CA LEU A 86 -9.33 -14.68 21.68
C LEU A 86 -8.71 -15.51 22.82
N GLN A 87 -8.20 -14.87 23.86
CA GLN A 87 -7.61 -15.53 25.04
C GLN A 87 -8.64 -15.90 26.13
N LYS A 88 -9.89 -15.43 26.02
CA LYS A 88 -10.97 -15.68 26.99
C LYS A 88 -11.92 -16.82 26.59
N ASN A 89 -11.82 -17.31 25.35
CA ASN A 89 -12.56 -18.46 24.82
C ASN A 89 -11.77 -19.77 24.96
#